data_AF-A0A2E5M9Y1-F1
#
_entry.id   AF-A0A2E5M9Y1-F1
#
_cell.length_a   1.000
_cell.length_b   1.000
_cell.length_c   1.000
_cell.angle_alpha   90.00
_cell.angle_beta   90.00
_cell.angle_gamma   90.00
#
_symmetry.space_group_name_H-M   'P 1'
#
loop_
_entity.id
_entity.type
_entity.pdbx_description
1 polymer ?
#
loop_
_entity_poly.entity_id
_entity_poly.type
_entity_poly.pdbx_seq_one_letter_code
_entity_poly.pdbx_strand_id
1 'polypeptide(L)'
;MEEVVLVFDEAAGEIFSEMRFAEFQQLVEQQATLDAHAASVVNAAYASVGSALVVHGVVLFKLNVNEDGFVDASFNVPLAHLAEHAGEGPDVGCGAVALACKGRCPVPWHAGSLWGPGEDGEEGVIMLIQKAVWRNRLGLQPKAHKETQGIDFASLQVQHQHLDDRLSQTIGEDGKVSLPRLITAHSSQLSDVRQRYRDDLERQQRAYLEQIRDCRDEIQQLKSALRHEQDRSRRLQELLRGEL
;
A
#
# COMPACT_ATOMS: atom_id res chain seq x y z
N MET A 1 -12.42 -5.48 -3.59
CA MET A 1 -11.48 -5.87 -4.66
C MET A 1 -10.69 -7.03 -4.12
N GLU A 2 -10.36 -8.00 -4.96
CA GLU A 2 -9.46 -9.09 -4.61
C GLU A 2 -8.05 -8.73 -5.11
N GLU A 3 -7.03 -9.14 -4.37
CA GLU A 3 -5.65 -8.76 -4.63
C GLU A 3 -4.84 -10.02 -4.93
N VAL A 4 -4.17 -10.03 -6.08
CA VAL A 4 -3.42 -11.19 -6.55
C VAL A 4 -2.02 -10.79 -6.97
N VAL A 5 -1.09 -11.74 -6.83
CA VAL A 5 0.29 -11.61 -7.25
C VAL A 5 0.59 -12.71 -8.26
N LEU A 6 1.17 -12.31 -9.38
CA LEU A 6 1.49 -13.16 -10.52
C LEU A 6 3.01 -13.11 -10.70
N VAL A 7 3.67 -14.26 -10.66
CA VAL A 7 5.11 -14.37 -10.82
C VAL A 7 5.40 -14.81 -12.25
N PHE A 8 6.26 -14.05 -12.92
CA PHE A 8 6.70 -14.25 -14.29
C PHE A 8 8.09 -14.90 -14.31
N ASP A 9 8.27 -15.87 -15.18
CA ASP A 9 9.59 -16.41 -15.47
C ASP A 9 10.34 -15.47 -16.44
N GLU A 10 11.54 -15.04 -16.06
CA GLU A 10 12.39 -14.16 -16.87
C GLU A 10 12.84 -14.86 -18.17
N ALA A 11 12.91 -16.19 -18.19
CA ALA A 11 13.34 -16.95 -19.37
C ALA A 11 12.21 -17.23 -20.37
N ALA A 12 10.97 -17.38 -19.90
CA ALA A 12 9.83 -17.76 -20.75
C ALA A 12 8.88 -16.60 -21.08
N GLY A 13 8.92 -15.49 -20.32
CA GLY A 13 7.94 -14.41 -20.46
C GLY A 13 6.51 -14.83 -20.12
N GLU A 14 6.33 -16.00 -19.51
CA GLU A 14 5.04 -16.56 -19.12
C GLU A 14 4.82 -16.46 -17.60
N ILE A 15 3.55 -16.52 -17.20
CA ILE A 15 3.15 -16.57 -15.80
C ILE A 15 3.44 -17.98 -15.28
N PHE A 16 4.42 -18.09 -14.40
CA PHE A 16 4.83 -19.34 -13.78
C PHE A 16 3.94 -19.71 -12.59
N SER A 17 3.60 -18.71 -11.77
CA SER A 17 2.84 -18.92 -10.54
C SER A 17 1.85 -17.78 -10.30
N GLU A 18 0.68 -18.14 -9.78
CA GLU A 18 -0.39 -17.22 -9.40
C GLU A 18 -0.71 -17.48 -7.93
N MET A 19 -0.75 -16.43 -7.11
CA MET A 19 -1.03 -16.52 -5.67
C MET A 19 -1.87 -15.34 -5.19
N ARG A 20 -2.55 -15.50 -4.06
CA ARG A 20 -3.26 -14.37 -3.43
C ARG A 20 -2.27 -13.43 -2.74
N PHE A 21 -2.63 -12.16 -2.59
CA PHE A 21 -1.78 -11.21 -1.86
C PHE A 21 -1.47 -11.67 -0.42
N ALA A 22 -2.41 -12.31 0.27
CA ALA A 22 -2.18 -12.89 1.59
C ALA A 22 -1.12 -14.01 1.59
N GLU A 23 -1.07 -14.84 0.54
CA GLU A 23 -0.05 -15.89 0.39
C GLU A 23 1.31 -15.28 0.09
N PHE A 24 1.33 -14.22 -0.74
CA PHE A 24 2.54 -13.45 -1.00
C PHE A 24 3.09 -12.78 0.27
N GLN A 25 2.23 -12.23 1.14
CA GLN A 25 2.67 -11.68 2.42
C GLN A 25 3.36 -12.74 3.29
N GLN A 26 2.82 -13.95 3.32
CA GLN A 26 3.45 -15.08 4.03
C GLN A 26 4.81 -15.46 3.43
N LEU A 27 4.97 -15.38 2.11
CA LEU A 27 6.26 -15.58 1.44
C LEU A 27 7.29 -14.51 1.86
N VAL A 28 6.89 -13.24 1.92
CA VAL A 28 7.77 -12.14 2.37
C VAL A 28 8.12 -12.28 3.86
N GLU A 29 7.19 -12.78 4.68
CA GLU A 29 7.39 -13.07 6.10
C GLU A 29 8.19 -14.36 6.36
N GLN A 30 8.81 -14.97 5.34
CA GLN A 30 9.64 -16.19 5.39
C GLN A 30 8.88 -17.45 5.86
N GLN A 31 7.55 -17.50 5.73
CA GLN A 31 6.75 -18.68 6.08
C GLN A 31 6.57 -19.66 4.93
N ALA A 32 7.03 -19.32 3.72
CA ALA A 32 6.97 -20.16 2.53
C ALA A 32 8.23 -19.96 1.66
N THR A 33 8.60 -20.98 0.88
CA THR A 33 9.76 -20.94 -0.03
C THR A 33 9.33 -21.03 -1.49
N LEU A 34 10.07 -20.32 -2.35
CA LEU A 34 9.97 -20.38 -3.81
C LEU A 34 11.17 -21.20 -4.33
N ASP A 35 11.17 -22.51 -4.06
CA ASP A 35 12.28 -23.42 -4.40
C ASP A 35 12.56 -23.51 -5.92
N ALA A 36 11.60 -23.09 -6.77
CA ALA A 36 11.74 -23.15 -8.22
C ALA A 36 12.71 -22.10 -8.81
N HIS A 37 13.04 -21.03 -8.09
CA HIS A 37 13.91 -19.94 -8.55
C HIS A 37 14.93 -19.50 -7.49
N ALA A 38 15.64 -20.47 -6.91
CA ALA A 38 16.76 -20.20 -5.99
C ALA A 38 17.83 -19.32 -6.69
N ALA A 39 18.28 -18.28 -5.98
CA ALA A 39 19.34 -17.36 -6.42
C ALA A 39 19.04 -16.56 -7.70
N SER A 40 17.80 -16.14 -7.93
CA SER A 40 17.44 -15.32 -9.10
C SER A 40 16.48 -14.17 -8.76
N VAL A 41 16.57 -13.11 -9.56
CA VAL A 41 15.61 -12.00 -9.52
C VAL A 41 14.43 -12.38 -10.40
N VAL A 42 13.27 -12.58 -9.78
CA VAL A 42 12.04 -12.98 -10.46
C VAL A 42 11.18 -11.73 -10.70
N ASN A 43 10.59 -11.62 -11.88
CA ASN A 43 9.67 -10.52 -12.18
C ASN A 43 8.28 -10.91 -11.67
N ALA A 44 7.60 -10.02 -10.96
CA ALA A 44 6.24 -10.24 -10.48
C ALA A 44 5.33 -9.06 -10.81
N ALA A 45 4.04 -9.31 -10.90
CA ALA A 45 3.01 -8.30 -11.04
C ALA A 45 1.99 -8.45 -9.92
N TYR A 46 1.68 -7.35 -9.27
CA TYR A 46 0.55 -7.22 -8.39
C TYR A 46 -0.63 -6.74 -9.22
N ALA A 47 -1.79 -7.37 -9.09
CA ALA A 47 -3.01 -6.96 -9.76
C ALA A 47 -4.16 -6.86 -8.76
N SER A 48 -4.88 -5.74 -8.84
CA SER A 48 -6.15 -5.53 -8.13
C SER A 48 -7.31 -5.91 -9.05
N VAL A 49 -8.07 -6.91 -8.63
CA VAL A 49 -9.16 -7.51 -9.40
C VAL A 49 -10.50 -7.06 -8.82
N GLY A 50 -11.34 -6.51 -9.68
CA GLY A 50 -12.71 -6.09 -9.35
C GLY A 50 -13.69 -7.26 -9.24
N SER A 51 -14.94 -6.95 -8.92
CA SER A 51 -16.03 -7.92 -8.81
C SER A 51 -16.41 -8.62 -10.12
N ALA A 52 -15.88 -8.16 -11.26
CA ALA A 52 -16.16 -8.74 -12.59
C ALA A 52 -14.96 -9.51 -13.18
N LEU A 53 -13.97 -9.89 -12.36
CA LEU A 53 -12.68 -10.43 -12.85
C LEU A 53 -11.97 -9.46 -13.82
N VAL A 54 -12.25 -8.17 -13.66
CA VAL A 54 -11.62 -7.07 -14.41
C VAL A 54 -10.47 -6.56 -13.57
N VAL A 55 -9.29 -6.43 -14.18
CA VAL A 55 -8.12 -5.87 -13.52
C VAL A 55 -8.23 -4.35 -13.56
N HIS A 56 -8.19 -3.70 -12.41
CA HIS A 56 -8.29 -2.23 -12.31
C HIS A 56 -6.92 -1.56 -12.16
N GLY A 57 -5.99 -2.21 -11.47
CA GLY A 57 -4.66 -1.66 -11.23
C GLY A 57 -3.61 -2.76 -11.21
N VAL A 58 -2.47 -2.49 -11.85
CA VAL A 58 -1.32 -3.39 -12.01
C VAL A 58 -0.04 -2.68 -11.57
N VAL A 59 0.78 -3.36 -10.77
CA VAL A 59 2.10 -2.89 -10.36
C VAL A 59 3.13 -3.95 -10.71
N LEU A 60 4.11 -3.58 -11.53
CA LEU A 60 5.17 -4.49 -11.99
C LEU A 60 6.42 -4.34 -11.12
N PHE A 61 6.73 -5.33 -10.29
CA PHE A 61 7.81 -5.28 -9.31
C PHE A 61 8.74 -6.50 -9.39
N LYS A 62 10.01 -6.29 -9.01
CA LYS A 62 11.03 -7.34 -8.99
C LYS A 62 11.10 -7.93 -7.59
N LEU A 63 11.19 -9.25 -7.53
CA LEU A 63 11.42 -10.00 -6.30
C LEU A 63 12.80 -10.61 -6.37
N ASN A 64 13.59 -10.42 -5.31
CA ASN A 64 14.87 -11.09 -5.18
C ASN A 64 14.68 -12.34 -4.31
N VAL A 65 15.07 -13.49 -4.84
CA VAL A 65 15.00 -14.78 -4.12
C VAL A 65 16.42 -15.22 -3.80
N ASN A 66 16.67 -15.48 -2.52
CA ASN A 66 17.97 -15.92 -2.02
C ASN A 66 18.27 -17.38 -2.44
N GLU A 67 19.50 -17.83 -2.22
CA GLU A 67 19.96 -19.20 -2.53
C GLU A 67 19.13 -20.28 -1.81
N ASP A 68 18.56 -19.95 -0.67
CA ASP A 68 17.70 -20.82 0.14
C ASP A 68 16.22 -20.81 -0.32
N GLY A 69 15.88 -20.12 -1.42
CA GLY A 69 14.50 -20.05 -1.93
C GLY A 69 13.59 -19.06 -1.18
N PHE A 70 14.13 -18.32 -0.21
CA PHE A 70 13.39 -17.27 0.50
C PHE A 70 13.38 -15.94 -0.25
N VAL A 71 12.25 -15.26 -0.23
CA VAL A 71 12.15 -13.88 -0.70
C VAL A 71 12.94 -12.97 0.24
N ASP A 72 13.65 -11.99 -0.32
CA ASP A 72 14.41 -11.01 0.45
C ASP A 72 13.49 -10.22 1.41
N ALA A 73 13.77 -10.30 2.71
CA ALA A 73 13.04 -9.59 3.76
C ALA A 73 13.19 -8.06 3.67
N SER A 74 14.11 -7.56 2.85
CA SER A 74 14.24 -6.13 2.54
C SER A 74 13.13 -5.60 1.63
N PHE A 75 12.25 -6.47 1.11
CA PHE A 75 11.12 -6.07 0.27
C PHE A 75 10.07 -5.27 1.06
N ASN A 76 10.09 -3.94 0.89
CA ASN A 76 9.16 -3.01 1.54
C ASN A 76 8.50 -2.07 0.52
N VAL A 77 7.96 -2.63 -0.56
CA VAL A 77 7.27 -1.86 -1.60
C VAL A 77 5.76 -1.84 -1.31
N PRO A 78 5.13 -0.66 -1.16
CA PRO A 78 3.70 -0.57 -0.85
C PRO A 78 2.84 -0.79 -2.11
N LEU A 79 2.69 -2.05 -2.53
CA LEU A 79 2.04 -2.45 -3.78
C LEU A 79 0.61 -1.91 -3.92
N ALA A 80 -0.22 -2.01 -2.87
CA ALA A 80 -1.60 -1.50 -2.90
C ALA A 80 -1.66 0.02 -3.11
N HIS A 81 -0.83 0.78 -2.40
CA HIS A 81 -0.76 2.23 -2.54
C HIS A 81 -0.25 2.66 -3.92
N LEU A 82 0.73 1.93 -4.47
CA LEU A 82 1.23 2.17 -5.82
C LEU A 82 0.16 1.88 -6.88
N ALA A 83 -0.67 0.85 -6.69
CA ALA A 83 -1.78 0.54 -7.60
C ALA A 83 -2.87 1.61 -7.57
N GLU A 84 -3.17 2.17 -6.39
CA GLU A 84 -4.20 3.20 -6.21
C GLU A 84 -3.77 4.56 -6.80
N HIS A 85 -2.49 4.89 -6.72
CA HIS A 85 -1.92 6.14 -7.24
C HIS A 85 -1.28 5.99 -8.62
N ALA A 86 -1.39 4.82 -9.24
CA ALA A 86 -0.88 4.57 -10.57
C ALA A 86 -1.62 5.46 -11.60
N GLY A 87 -0.87 5.95 -12.59
CA GLY A 87 -1.47 6.69 -13.69
C GLY A 87 -2.31 5.79 -14.59
N GLU A 88 -3.18 6.40 -15.40
CA GLU A 88 -3.94 5.69 -16.43
C GLU A 88 -2.98 4.94 -17.37
N GLY A 89 -3.11 3.63 -17.41
CA GLY A 89 -2.36 2.73 -18.27
C GLY A 89 -3.16 2.29 -19.49
N PRO A 90 -2.63 1.32 -20.25
CA PRO A 90 -3.28 0.81 -21.44
C PRO A 90 -4.66 0.20 -21.14
N ASP A 91 -5.61 0.43 -22.04
CA ASP A 91 -6.92 -0.23 -21.99
C ASP A 91 -6.86 -1.55 -22.76
N VAL A 92 -7.04 -2.67 -22.05
CA VAL A 92 -7.08 -4.01 -22.64
C VAL A 92 -8.50 -4.49 -22.96
N GLY A 93 -9.44 -3.56 -23.16
CA GLY A 93 -10.82 -3.81 -23.56
C GLY A 93 -11.81 -3.91 -22.39
N CYS A 94 -11.40 -3.53 -21.19
CA CYS A 94 -12.25 -3.50 -19.98
C CYS A 94 -12.18 -2.14 -19.24
N GLY A 95 -11.58 -1.13 -19.87
CA GLY A 95 -11.31 0.19 -19.28
C GLY A 95 -9.82 0.41 -19.03
N ALA A 96 -9.44 1.68 -18.84
CA ALA A 96 -8.07 2.06 -18.54
C ALA A 96 -7.60 1.37 -17.25
N VAL A 97 -6.56 0.54 -17.37
CA VAL A 97 -5.97 -0.17 -16.23
C VAL A 97 -4.89 0.74 -15.64
N ALA A 98 -4.97 1.04 -14.35
CA ALA A 98 -3.95 1.84 -13.69
C ALA A 98 -2.63 1.05 -13.66
N LEU A 99 -1.56 1.57 -14.28
CA LEU A 99 -0.29 0.85 -14.41
C LEU A 99 0.84 1.59 -13.69
N ALA A 100 1.47 0.93 -12.72
CA ALA A 100 2.75 1.35 -12.17
C ALA A 100 3.87 0.42 -12.66
N CYS A 101 4.78 1.00 -13.44
CA CYS A 101 5.98 0.32 -13.94
C CYS A 101 7.21 1.19 -13.67
N LYS A 102 8.42 0.69 -13.99
CA LYS A 102 9.67 1.44 -13.81
C LYS A 102 9.64 2.84 -14.47
N GLY A 103 9.01 2.97 -15.63
CA GLY A 103 8.86 4.25 -16.35
C GLY A 103 7.68 5.12 -15.88
N ARG A 104 6.69 4.52 -15.20
CA ARG A 104 5.46 5.17 -14.72
C ARG A 104 5.28 4.92 -13.23
N CYS A 105 6.29 5.26 -12.43
CA CYS A 105 6.22 5.09 -10.99
C CYS A 105 5.66 6.35 -10.33
N PRO A 106 4.52 6.28 -9.60
CA PRO A 106 3.98 7.44 -8.90
C PRO A 106 4.90 7.93 -7.77
N VAL A 107 5.76 7.05 -7.23
CA VAL A 107 6.71 7.41 -6.18
C VAL A 107 8.15 7.05 -6.60
N PRO A 108 8.96 8.01 -7.09
CA PRO A 108 10.23 7.74 -7.77
C PRO A 108 11.25 6.91 -7.00
N TRP A 109 11.26 6.97 -5.66
CA TRP A 109 12.16 6.18 -4.82
C TRP A 109 11.94 4.66 -4.89
N HIS A 110 10.74 4.20 -5.30
CA HIS A 110 10.42 2.79 -5.49
C HIS A 110 10.72 2.31 -6.92
N ALA A 111 11.07 3.21 -7.85
CA ALA A 111 11.28 2.86 -9.26
C ALA A 111 12.43 1.83 -9.46
N GLY A 112 13.39 1.77 -8.53
CA GLY A 112 14.47 0.77 -8.55
C GLY A 112 13.99 -0.67 -8.35
N SER A 113 12.88 -0.85 -7.61
CA SER A 113 12.28 -2.15 -7.34
C SER A 113 11.22 -2.54 -8.37
N LEU A 114 10.87 -1.64 -9.30
CA LEU A 114 9.92 -1.90 -10.36
C LEU A 114 10.64 -2.37 -11.63
N TRP A 115 9.97 -3.22 -12.39
CA TRP A 115 10.39 -3.54 -13.75
C TRP A 115 9.48 -2.86 -14.77
N GLY A 116 9.98 -2.74 -15.99
CA GLY A 116 9.22 -2.24 -17.12
C GLY A 116 8.99 -3.38 -18.10
N PRO A 117 7.81 -3.47 -18.73
CA PRO A 117 7.60 -4.40 -19.83
C PRO A 117 8.57 -4.02 -20.96
N GLY A 118 9.26 -5.02 -21.50
CA GLY A 118 10.27 -4.86 -22.53
C GLY A 118 9.64 -4.62 -23.91
N GLU A 119 10.17 -5.30 -24.93
CA GLU A 119 9.71 -5.16 -26.32
C GLU A 119 8.24 -5.60 -26.55
N ASP A 120 7.69 -6.45 -25.67
CA ASP A 120 6.30 -6.92 -25.73
C ASP A 120 5.24 -5.84 -25.41
N GLY A 121 5.68 -4.66 -24.96
CA GLY A 121 4.81 -3.53 -24.66
C GLY A 121 3.98 -3.70 -23.38
N GLU A 122 3.50 -2.57 -22.84
CA GLU A 122 2.67 -2.54 -21.63
C GLU A 122 1.35 -3.31 -21.81
N GLU A 123 0.77 -3.27 -23.01
CA GLU A 123 -0.48 -3.96 -23.36
C GLU A 123 -0.36 -5.49 -23.29
N GLY A 124 0.75 -6.07 -23.77
CA GLY A 124 0.96 -7.51 -23.80
C GLY A 124 0.99 -8.13 -22.40
N VAL A 125 1.71 -7.49 -21.48
CA VAL A 125 1.82 -7.94 -20.08
C VAL A 125 0.47 -7.82 -19.37
N ILE A 126 -0.24 -6.71 -19.53
CA ILE A 126 -1.57 -6.54 -18.93
C ILE A 126 -2.56 -7.56 -19.51
N MET A 127 -2.50 -7.85 -20.81
CA MET A 127 -3.35 -8.85 -21.44
C MET A 127 -3.07 -10.26 -20.92
N LEU A 128 -1.80 -10.61 -20.68
CA LEU A 128 -1.43 -11.87 -20.03
C LEU A 128 -2.02 -11.99 -18.62
N ILE A 129 -1.91 -10.92 -17.83
CA ILE A 129 -2.48 -10.82 -16.48
C ILE A 129 -4.01 -10.96 -16.52
N GLN A 130 -4.67 -10.22 -17.41
CA GLN A 130 -6.13 -10.26 -17.58
C GLN A 130 -6.60 -11.67 -17.99
N LYS A 131 -5.85 -12.36 -18.86
CA LYS A 131 -6.13 -13.75 -19.26
C LYS A 131 -5.93 -14.75 -18.12
N ALA A 132 -4.92 -14.56 -17.27
CA ALA A 132 -4.72 -15.37 -16.06
C ALA A 132 -5.87 -15.17 -15.07
N VAL A 133 -6.27 -13.93 -14.82
CA VAL A 133 -7.41 -13.60 -13.96
C VAL A 133 -8.73 -14.19 -14.50
N TRP A 134 -8.95 -14.15 -15.82
CA TRP A 134 -10.12 -14.82 -16.46
C TRP A 134 -10.10 -16.34 -16.34
N ARG A 135 -8.92 -16.97 -16.39
CA ARG A 135 -8.79 -18.41 -16.12
C ARG A 135 -9.16 -18.77 -14.68
N ASN A 136 -9.10 -17.78 -13.78
CA ASN A 136 -9.56 -17.86 -12.40
C ASN A 136 -9.05 -19.10 -11.65
N ARG A 137 -7.76 -19.43 -11.80
CA ARG A 137 -7.14 -20.59 -11.13
C ARG A 137 -7.17 -20.45 -9.61
N LEU A 138 -7.12 -19.21 -9.12
CA LEU A 138 -7.20 -18.87 -7.70
C LEU A 138 -8.62 -18.97 -7.12
N GLY A 139 -9.63 -19.32 -7.94
CA GLY A 139 -11.02 -19.39 -7.50
C GLY A 139 -11.51 -18.08 -6.89
N LEU A 140 -11.03 -16.94 -7.41
CA LEU A 140 -11.52 -15.62 -7.07
C LEU A 140 -13.02 -15.64 -7.26
N GLN A 141 -13.75 -15.52 -6.15
CA GLN A 141 -15.17 -15.36 -6.24
C GLN A 141 -15.41 -13.93 -6.67
N PRO A 142 -16.01 -13.69 -7.85
CA PRO A 142 -16.54 -12.38 -8.14
C PRO A 142 -17.58 -12.14 -7.06
N LYS A 143 -17.22 -11.36 -6.04
CA LYS A 143 -18.18 -10.87 -5.06
C LYS A 143 -19.15 -10.06 -5.88
N ALA A 144 -20.27 -10.70 -6.24
CA ALA A 144 -21.43 -10.03 -6.81
C ALA A 144 -21.59 -8.75 -6.01
N HIS A 145 -21.62 -7.64 -6.74
CA HIS A 145 -21.75 -6.31 -6.19
C HIS A 145 -22.71 -6.38 -5.00
N LYS A 146 -22.25 -6.09 -3.78
CA LYS A 146 -23.18 -5.63 -2.76
C LYS A 146 -23.64 -4.24 -3.21
N GLU A 147 -24.49 -4.20 -4.22
CA GLU A 147 -25.64 -3.32 -4.08
C GLU A 147 -26.38 -3.80 -2.83
N THR A 148 -26.74 -2.86 -1.97
CA THR A 148 -27.33 -3.09 -0.64
C THR A 148 -26.27 -3.43 0.43
N GLN A 149 -25.78 -2.38 1.10
CA GLN A 149 -25.61 -2.48 2.55
C GLN A 149 -26.91 -3.07 3.10
N GLY A 150 -26.87 -4.31 3.60
CA GLY A 150 -28.01 -4.93 4.24
C GLY A 150 -28.47 -4.02 5.38
N ILE A 151 -29.58 -3.33 5.17
CA ILE A 151 -30.26 -2.58 6.21
C ILE A 151 -30.85 -3.65 7.13
N ASP A 152 -30.37 -3.68 8.36
CA ASP A 152 -30.94 -4.48 9.43
C ASP A 152 -32.39 -4.02 9.67
N PHE A 153 -33.36 -4.82 9.23
CA PHE A 153 -34.80 -4.51 9.26
C PHE A 153 -35.34 -4.26 10.67
N ALA A 154 -34.63 -4.71 11.71
CA ALA A 154 -35.00 -4.46 13.10
C ALA A 154 -34.71 -3.01 13.54
N SER A 155 -33.72 -2.35 12.93
CA SER A 155 -33.35 -0.96 13.24
C SER A 155 -34.24 0.10 12.53
N LEU A 156 -35.01 -0.33 11.52
CA LEU A 156 -35.84 0.52 10.64
C LEU A 156 -37.09 1.10 11.31
N GLN A 157 -37.61 0.50 12.39
CA GLN A 157 -38.83 1.00 13.06
C GLN A 157 -38.55 2.16 14.02
N VAL A 158 -37.41 2.16 14.71
CA VAL A 158 -37.04 3.25 15.62
C VAL A 158 -36.49 4.46 14.85
N GLN A 159 -35.88 4.23 13.68
CA GLN A 159 -35.41 5.32 12.81
C GLN A 159 -36.52 6.01 12.01
N HIS A 160 -37.64 5.35 11.70
CA HIS A 160 -38.73 5.98 10.94
C HIS A 160 -39.32 7.21 11.64
N GLN A 161 -39.53 7.15 12.96
CA GLN A 161 -40.09 8.28 13.72
C GLN A 161 -39.14 9.48 13.77
N HIS A 162 -37.82 9.25 13.82
CA HIS A 162 -36.83 10.31 13.84
C HIS A 162 -36.52 10.89 12.45
N LEU A 163 -36.77 10.12 11.39
CA LEU A 163 -36.57 10.57 10.00
C LEU A 163 -37.73 11.46 9.54
N ASP A 164 -38.98 11.17 9.93
CA ASP A 164 -40.13 12.02 9.61
C ASP A 164 -40.02 13.42 10.25
N ASP A 165 -39.54 13.52 11.50
CA ASP A 165 -39.31 14.81 12.15
C ASP A 165 -38.19 15.62 11.48
N ARG A 166 -37.15 14.96 10.96
CA ARG A 166 -36.04 15.64 10.26
C ARG A 166 -36.41 16.01 8.82
N LEU A 167 -37.22 15.20 8.13
CA LEU A 167 -37.81 15.52 6.83
C LEU A 167 -38.73 16.73 6.94
N SER A 168 -39.55 16.80 7.99
CA SER A 168 -40.43 17.95 8.28
C SER A 168 -39.65 19.24 8.57
N GLN A 169 -38.49 19.15 9.23
CA GLN A 169 -37.65 20.32 9.52
C GLN A 169 -36.78 20.78 8.33
N THR A 170 -36.47 19.90 7.38
CA THR A 170 -35.67 20.25 6.18
C THR A 170 -36.52 20.63 4.97
N ILE A 171 -37.77 20.20 4.93
CA ILE A 171 -38.75 20.55 3.92
C ILE A 171 -39.65 21.63 4.52
N GLY A 172 -39.21 22.89 4.43
CA GLY A 172 -40.13 24.01 4.57
C GLY A 172 -41.30 23.83 3.59
N GLU A 173 -42.48 24.30 3.98
CA GLU A 173 -43.83 24.03 3.41
C GLU A 173 -44.01 24.18 1.88
N ASP A 174 -42.97 24.53 1.12
CA ASP A 174 -43.01 24.75 -0.33
C ASP A 174 -42.17 23.77 -1.17
N GLY A 175 -41.79 22.60 -0.64
CA GLY A 175 -41.33 21.46 -1.47
C GLY A 175 -40.08 21.69 -2.33
N LYS A 176 -39.30 22.74 -2.06
CA LYS A 176 -38.05 23.05 -2.76
C LYS A 176 -36.89 22.93 -1.78
N VAL A 177 -36.30 21.74 -1.73
CA VAL A 177 -35.03 21.50 -1.04
C VAL A 177 -34.02 22.50 -1.59
N SER A 178 -33.58 23.43 -0.74
CA SER A 178 -32.59 24.43 -1.14
C SER A 178 -31.22 23.75 -1.26
N LEU A 179 -30.93 23.20 -2.44
CA LEU A 179 -29.61 22.71 -2.86
C LEU A 179 -28.42 23.52 -2.30
N PRO A 180 -28.48 24.88 -2.26
CA PRO A 180 -27.39 25.69 -1.70
C PRO A 180 -27.10 25.43 -0.21
N ARG A 181 -28.13 25.17 0.61
CA ARG A 181 -27.96 24.87 2.04
C ARG A 181 -27.37 23.49 2.26
N LEU A 182 -27.75 22.52 1.44
CA LEU A 182 -27.18 21.17 1.49
C LEU A 182 -25.71 21.19 1.04
N ILE A 183 -25.38 21.95 0.00
CA ILE A 183 -24.01 22.15 -0.48
C ILE A 183 -23.15 22.83 0.60
N THR A 184 -23.70 23.85 1.29
CA THR A 184 -22.99 24.56 2.36
C THR A 184 -22.76 23.65 3.58
N ALA A 185 -23.74 22.81 3.93
CA ALA A 185 -23.59 21.80 4.98
C ALA A 185 -22.52 20.77 4.62
N HIS A 186 -22.53 20.25 3.38
CA HIS A 186 -21.52 19.31 2.90
C HIS A 186 -20.12 19.93 2.81
N SER A 187 -20.01 21.19 2.37
CA SER A 187 -18.72 21.88 2.30
C SER A 187 -18.12 22.11 3.68
N SER A 188 -18.95 22.39 4.68
CA SER A 188 -18.53 22.50 6.08
C SER A 188 -18.01 21.16 6.62
N GLN A 189 -18.69 20.07 6.33
CA GLN A 189 -18.24 18.75 6.76
C GLN A 189 -16.93 18.33 6.08
N LEU A 190 -16.78 18.62 4.78
CA LEU A 190 -15.54 18.39 4.04
C LEU A 190 -14.38 19.24 4.57
N SER A 191 -14.62 20.49 4.98
CA SER A 191 -13.57 21.32 5.59
C SER A 191 -13.17 20.79 6.96
N ASP A 192 -14.12 20.37 7.79
CA ASP A 192 -13.83 19.85 9.13
C ASP A 192 -13.00 18.56 9.06
N VAL A 193 -13.36 17.66 8.15
CA VAL A 193 -12.61 16.43 7.91
C VAL A 193 -11.20 16.74 7.41
N ARG A 194 -11.06 17.65 6.44
CA ARG A 194 -9.74 18.08 5.95
C ARG A 194 -8.88 18.75 7.03
N GLN A 195 -9.50 19.52 7.92
CA GLN A 195 -8.81 20.18 9.04
C GLN A 195 -8.26 19.14 10.02
N ARG A 196 -9.07 18.13 10.38
CA ARG A 196 -8.64 17.04 11.27
C ARG A 196 -7.45 16.27 10.72
N TYR A 197 -7.48 15.93 9.43
CA TYR A 197 -6.35 15.26 8.79
C TYR A 197 -5.08 16.10 8.78
N ARG A 198 -5.19 17.43 8.57
CA ARG A 198 -4.02 18.33 8.65
C ARG A 198 -3.47 18.38 10.07
N ASP A 199 -4.33 18.52 11.07
CA ASP A 199 -3.92 18.59 12.48
C ASP A 199 -3.27 17.28 12.95
N ASP A 200 -3.82 16.13 12.53
CA ASP A 200 -3.25 14.83 12.86
C ASP A 200 -1.88 14.63 12.19
N LEU A 201 -1.73 15.06 10.93
CA LEU A 201 -0.44 15.03 10.23
C LEU A 201 0.60 15.92 10.92
N GLU A 202 0.20 17.14 11.33
CA GLU A 202 1.09 18.03 12.08
C GLU A 202 1.50 17.44 13.43
N ARG A 203 0.57 16.78 14.14
CA ARG A 203 0.89 16.11 15.41
C ARG A 203 1.88 14.98 15.21
N GLN A 204 1.70 14.17 14.16
CA GLN A 204 2.64 13.10 13.82
C GLN A 204 4.02 13.66 13.49
N GLN A 205 4.11 14.72 12.67
CA GLN A 205 5.38 15.37 12.33
C GLN A 205 6.09 15.92 13.57
N ARG A 206 5.37 16.55 14.50
CA ARG A 206 5.93 17.06 15.75
C ARG A 206 6.46 15.92 16.63
N ALA A 207 5.70 14.84 16.77
CA ALA A 207 6.12 13.67 17.54
C ALA A 207 7.41 13.04 16.97
N TYR A 208 7.53 12.90 15.65
CA TYR A 208 8.76 12.40 15.03
C TYR A 208 9.96 13.32 15.24
N LEU A 209 9.77 14.64 15.11
CA LEU A 209 10.84 15.61 15.34
C LEU A 209 11.31 15.62 16.80
N GLU A 210 10.40 15.40 17.75
CA GLU A 210 10.71 15.28 19.16
C GLU A 210 11.52 14.00 19.44
N GLN A 211 11.09 12.85 18.92
CA GLN A 211 11.84 11.59 19.01
C GLN A 211 13.26 11.70 18.42
N ILE A 212 13.42 12.40 17.29
CA ILE A 212 14.73 12.63 16.68
C ILE A 212 15.62 13.50 17.58
N ARG A 213 15.05 14.50 18.26
CA ARG A 213 15.79 15.33 19.21
C ARG A 213 16.23 14.52 20.42
N ASP A 214 15.33 13.75 21.01
CA ASP A 214 15.61 12.92 22.19
C ASP A 214 16.72 11.90 21.89
N CYS A 215 16.61 11.19 20.76
CA CYS A 215 17.64 10.23 20.32
C CYS A 215 18.99 10.92 20.07
N ARG A 216 18.99 12.14 19.51
CA ARG A 216 20.21 12.92 19.31
C ARG A 216 20.85 13.32 20.64
N ASP A 217 20.06 13.75 21.61
CA ASP A 217 20.55 14.15 22.93
C ASP A 217 21.09 12.93 23.69
N GLU A 218 20.44 11.78 23.59
CA GLU A 218 20.92 10.50 24.16
C GLU A 218 22.27 10.10 23.55
N ILE A 219 22.43 10.22 22.22
CA ILE A 219 23.72 9.99 21.55
C ILE A 219 24.78 10.97 22.05
N GLN A 220 24.46 12.25 22.27
CA GLN A 220 25.41 13.21 22.79
C GLN A 220 25.83 12.89 24.24
N GLN A 221 24.87 12.48 25.07
CA GLN A 221 25.14 12.06 26.44
C GLN A 221 26.06 10.83 26.47
N LEU A 222 25.73 9.78 25.72
CA LEU A 222 26.56 8.57 25.62
C LEU A 222 27.97 8.87 25.10
N LYS A 223 28.09 9.73 24.08
CA LYS A 223 29.40 10.17 23.58
C LYS A 223 30.21 10.93 24.63
N SER A 224 29.56 11.81 25.39
CA SER A 224 30.23 12.55 26.46
C SER A 224 30.70 11.60 27.57
N ALA A 225 29.86 10.66 28.00
CA ALA A 225 30.21 9.65 29.01
C ALA A 225 31.38 8.78 28.55
N LEU A 226 31.36 8.33 27.29
CA LEU A 226 32.45 7.55 26.71
C LEU A 226 33.77 8.34 26.70
N ARG A 227 33.74 9.63 26.34
CA ARG A 227 34.93 10.50 26.40
C ARG A 227 35.46 10.62 27.83
N HIS A 228 34.59 10.77 28.82
CA HIS A 228 35.01 10.86 30.22
C HIS A 228 35.67 9.55 30.70
N GLU A 229 35.12 8.39 30.33
CA GLU A 229 35.73 7.09 30.66
C GLU A 229 37.06 6.85 29.92
N GLN A 230 37.15 7.28 28.65
CA GLN A 230 38.41 7.22 27.89
C GLN A 230 39.49 8.13 28.49
N ASP A 231 39.16 9.35 28.87
CA ASP A 231 40.09 10.27 29.52
C ASP A 231 40.53 9.74 30.90
N ARG A 232 39.61 9.15 31.67
CA ARG A 232 39.94 8.49 32.95
C ARG A 232 40.88 7.32 32.75
N SER A 233 40.60 6.45 31.78
CA SER A 233 41.44 5.30 31.45
C SER A 233 42.82 5.72 30.97
N ARG A 234 42.90 6.77 30.14
CA ARG A 234 44.15 7.34 29.67
C ARG A 234 45.00 7.90 30.81
N ARG A 235 44.38 8.64 31.74
CA ARG A 235 45.08 9.15 32.95
C ARG A 235 45.62 8.03 33.81
N LEU A 236 44.86 6.95 34.00
CA LEU A 236 45.33 5.77 34.74
C LEU A 236 46.51 5.08 34.03
N GLN A 237 46.46 4.97 32.69
CA GLN A 237 47.57 4.42 31.90
C GLN A 237 48.83 5.32 31.95
N GLU A 238 48.68 6.64 31.97
CA GLU A 238 49.79 7.58 32.11
C GLU A 238 50.45 7.48 33.50
N LEU A 239 49.67 7.32 34.57
CA LEU A 239 50.19 7.06 35.92
C LEU A 239 50.95 5.73 35.99
N LEU A 240 50.37 4.65 35.44
CA LEU A 240 51.02 3.34 35.38
C LEU A 240 52.30 3.33 34.53
N ARG A 241 52.43 4.21 33.53
CA ARG A 241 53.64 4.37 32.72
C ARG A 241 54.71 5.24 33.38
N GLY A 242 54.36 6.10 34.33
CA GLY A 242 55.28 7.00 35.04
C GLY A 242 55.92 6.40 36.31
N GLU A 243 55.54 5.18 36.70
CA GLU A 243 56.05 4.47 37.89
C GLU A 243 57.16 3.43 37.58
N LEU A 244 57.91 3.60 36.49
CA LEU A 244 59.13 2.83 36.15
C LEU A 244 60.29 3.78 35.85
#